data_AF-A0A060BNV7-F1
#
_entry.id   AF-A0A060BNV7-F1
#
_cell.length_a   1.000
_cell.length_b   1.000
_cell.length_c   1.000
_cell.angle_alpha   90.00
_cell.angle_beta   90.00
_cell.angle_gamma   90.00
#
_symmetry.space_group_name_H-M   'P 1'
#
loop_
_entity.id
_entity.type
_entity.pdbx_description
1 polymer ?
#
loop_
_entity_poly.entity_id
_entity_poly.type
_entity_poly.pdbx_seq_one_letter_code
_entity_poly.pdbx_strand_id
1 'polypeptide(L)'
;LQRTRAVVLPSEWYENAPMSVLEAYSAARPVIGADIGGIPELIRDGETGWVFPSGDVEALSRQMAMVAGMPSTALSAMGRAGRHFARTQFSEARYLSDMTALYASLGVK
;
A
#
# COMPACT_ATOMS: atom_id res chain seq x y z
N LEU A 1 -7.52 -7.90 -10.53
CA LEU A 1 -7.67 -6.74 -9.61
C LEU A 1 -8.99 -5.96 -9.75
N GLN A 2 -9.45 -5.58 -10.95
CA GLN A 2 -10.55 -4.60 -11.10
C GLN A 2 -11.93 -4.99 -10.52
N ARG A 3 -12.14 -6.25 -10.15
CA ARG A 3 -13.40 -6.74 -9.52
C ARG A 3 -13.24 -7.10 -8.04
N THR A 4 -12.06 -6.92 -7.45
CA THR A 4 -11.81 -7.30 -6.05
C THR A 4 -12.23 -6.18 -5.09
N ARG A 5 -12.52 -6.53 -3.83
CA ARG A 5 -12.88 -5.56 -2.78
C ARG A 5 -11.64 -4.97 -2.10
N ALA A 6 -10.61 -5.78 -1.94
CA ALA A 6 -9.27 -5.43 -1.48
C ALA A 6 -8.26 -6.41 -2.11
N VAL A 7 -6.98 -6.15 -1.91
CA VAL A 7 -5.89 -7.10 -2.19
C VAL A 7 -5.24 -7.46 -0.86
N VAL A 8 -4.96 -8.75 -0.64
CA VAL A 8 -4.36 -9.25 0.60
C VAL A 8 -2.91 -9.65 0.30
N LEU A 9 -1.98 -9.15 1.10
CA LEU A 9 -0.55 -9.48 1.04
C LEU A 9 -0.14 -10.11 2.38
N PRO A 10 -0.33 -11.44 2.55
CA PRO A 10 -0.04 -12.13 3.79
C PRO A 10 1.39 -12.68 3.81
N SER A 11 2.36 -11.83 3.48
CA SER A 11 3.75 -12.23 3.42
C SER A 11 4.27 -12.61 4.81
N GLU A 12 4.95 -13.75 4.88
CA GLU A 12 5.67 -14.25 6.06
C GLU A 12 7.20 -14.09 5.91
N TRP A 13 7.66 -13.63 4.74
CA TRP A 13 9.06 -13.34 4.44
C TRP A 13 9.23 -11.87 4.06
N TYR A 14 10.42 -11.34 4.31
CA TYR A 14 10.76 -9.94 4.06
C TYR A 14 10.68 -9.58 2.56
N GLU A 15 10.04 -8.45 2.29
CA GLU A 15 10.02 -7.79 0.99
C GLU A 15 10.50 -6.35 1.14
N ASN A 16 11.36 -5.88 0.24
CA ASN A 16 11.99 -4.57 0.36
C ASN A 16 11.08 -3.45 -0.17
N ALA A 17 10.44 -3.70 -1.32
CA ALA A 17 9.58 -2.77 -2.02
C ALA A 17 8.44 -3.57 -2.68
N PRO A 18 7.32 -3.80 -1.98
CA PRO A 18 6.28 -4.70 -2.43
C PRO A 18 5.49 -4.06 -3.58
N MET A 19 5.93 -4.34 -4.82
CA MET A 19 5.31 -3.83 -6.04
C MET A 19 3.82 -4.18 -6.13
N SER A 20 3.42 -5.32 -5.55
CA SER A 20 2.03 -5.74 -5.42
C SER A 20 1.12 -4.69 -4.73
N VAL A 21 1.66 -3.90 -3.79
CA VAL A 21 0.92 -2.78 -3.16
C VAL A 21 0.69 -1.65 -4.18
N LEU A 22 1.72 -1.29 -4.94
CA LEU A 22 1.62 -0.27 -5.99
C LEU A 22 0.69 -0.72 -7.12
N GLU A 23 0.70 -1.99 -7.50
CA GLU A 23 -0.22 -2.58 -8.47
C GLU A 23 -1.67 -2.52 -7.98
N ALA A 24 -1.92 -2.85 -6.70
CA ALA A 24 -3.24 -2.73 -6.09
C ALA A 24 -3.75 -1.28 -6.12
N TYR A 25 -2.91 -0.32 -5.75
CA TYR A 25 -3.24 1.11 -5.82
C TYR A 25 -3.43 1.60 -7.27
N SER A 26 -2.64 1.10 -8.22
CA SER A 26 -2.83 1.37 -9.65
C SER A 26 -4.21 0.91 -10.14
N ALA A 27 -4.78 -0.13 -9.52
CA ALA A 27 -6.12 -0.64 -9.77
C ALA A 27 -7.20 0.01 -8.88
N ALA A 28 -6.86 1.05 -8.11
CA ALA A 28 -7.69 1.69 -7.09
C ALA A 28 -8.32 0.67 -6.12
N ARG A 29 -7.51 -0.24 -5.58
CA ARG A 29 -7.94 -1.22 -4.57
C ARG A 29 -7.23 -0.96 -3.24
N PRO A 30 -7.94 -0.96 -2.11
CA PRO A 30 -7.30 -0.95 -0.81
C PRO A 30 -6.53 -2.25 -0.57
N VAL A 31 -5.56 -2.21 0.32
CA VAL A 31 -4.66 -3.33 0.63
C VAL A 31 -4.83 -3.76 2.09
N ILE A 32 -4.80 -5.07 2.35
CA ILE A 32 -4.59 -5.65 3.68
C ILE A 32 -3.19 -6.28 3.65
N GLY A 33 -2.21 -5.67 4.31
CA GLY A 33 -0.80 -6.08 4.25
C GLY A 33 -0.26 -6.55 5.59
N ALA A 34 0.62 -7.55 5.56
CA ALA A 34 1.34 -8.00 6.74
C ALA A 34 2.34 -6.93 7.23
N ASP A 35 2.51 -6.81 8.54
CA ASP A 35 3.47 -5.92 9.19
C ASP A 35 4.87 -6.52 9.15
N ILE A 36 5.46 -6.53 7.95
CA ILE A 36 6.81 -7.06 7.70
C ILE A 36 7.47 -6.37 6.51
N GLY A 37 8.79 -6.17 6.60
CA GLY A 37 9.57 -5.52 5.54
C GLY A 37 9.05 -4.12 5.19
N GLY A 38 9.04 -3.80 3.90
CA GLY A 38 8.54 -2.53 3.37
C GLY A 38 7.03 -2.46 3.18
N ILE A 39 6.26 -3.53 3.45
CA ILE A 39 4.79 -3.52 3.31
C ILE A 39 4.12 -2.41 4.13
N PRO A 40 4.39 -2.25 5.44
CA PRO A 40 3.75 -1.19 6.24
C PRO A 40 4.12 0.22 5.76
N GLU A 41 5.30 0.42 5.15
CA GLU A 41 5.73 1.74 4.65
C GLU A 41 4.88 2.22 3.45
N LEU A 42 4.30 1.28 2.70
CA LEU A 42 3.46 1.59 1.55
C LEU A 42 1.97 1.66 1.91
N ILE A 43 1.56 1.38 3.15
CA ILE A 43 0.15 1.38 3.56
C ILE A 43 -0.08 2.45 4.64
N ARG A 44 -0.98 3.39 4.37
CA ARG A 44 -1.50 4.29 5.40
C ARG A 44 -2.70 3.63 6.06
N ASP A 45 -2.48 3.07 7.24
CA ASP A 45 -3.49 2.33 8.00
C ASP A 45 -4.77 3.17 8.20
N GLY A 46 -5.91 2.59 7.82
CA GLY A 46 -7.22 3.24 7.84
C GLY A 46 -7.51 4.22 6.69
N GLU A 47 -6.50 4.65 5.91
CA GLU A 47 -6.66 5.62 4.82
C GLU A 47 -6.57 4.97 3.43
N THR A 48 -5.60 4.09 3.21
CA THR A 48 -5.33 3.44 1.92
C THR A 48 -5.45 1.92 2.01
N GLY A 49 -5.60 1.38 3.21
CA GLY A 49 -5.64 -0.03 3.50
C GLY A 49 -5.49 -0.29 5.00
N TRP A 50 -5.01 -1.47 5.33
CA TRP A 50 -4.79 -1.91 6.70
C TRP A 50 -3.53 -2.75 6.83
N VAL A 51 -2.93 -2.67 8.00
CA VAL A 51 -1.78 -3.50 8.38
C VAL A 51 -2.21 -4.50 9.46
N PHE A 52 -1.69 -5.73 9.40
CA PHE A 52 -1.92 -6.75 10.42
C PHE A 52 -0.61 -7.47 10.78
N PRO A 53 -0.46 -8.02 12.01
CA PRO A 53 0.77 -8.71 12.39
C PRO A 53 1.07 -9.91 11.46
N SER A 54 2.30 -9.99 10.94
CA SER A 54 2.70 -11.10 10.06
C SER A 54 2.60 -12.45 10.78
N GLY A 55 2.09 -13.47 10.09
CA GLY A 55 1.83 -14.80 10.64
C GLY A 55 0.58 -14.91 11.54
N ASP A 56 -0.08 -13.80 11.89
CA ASP A 56 -1.30 -13.83 12.71
C ASP A 56 -2.55 -14.09 11.86
N VAL A 57 -2.91 -15.36 11.73
CA VAL A 57 -4.10 -15.84 11.01
C VAL A 57 -5.39 -15.25 11.58
N GLU A 58 -5.48 -15.08 12.90
CA GLU A 58 -6.70 -14.56 13.52
C GLU A 58 -6.88 -13.07 13.23
N ALA A 59 -5.80 -12.29 13.30
CA ALA A 59 -5.82 -10.88 12.94
C ALA A 59 -6.20 -10.68 11.47
N LEU A 60 -5.59 -11.45 10.56
CA LEU A 60 -5.93 -11.41 9.14
C LEU A 60 -7.40 -11.76 8.91
N SER A 61 -7.90 -12.84 9.54
CA SER A 61 -9.29 -13.28 9.42
C SER A 61 -10.28 -12.20 9.88
N ARG A 62 -10.04 -11.60 11.05
CA ARG A 62 -10.86 -10.48 11.57
C ARG A 62 -10.87 -9.31 10.59
N GLN A 63 -9.71 -8.95 10.04
CA GLN A 63 -9.59 -7.84 9.09
C GLN A 63 -10.36 -8.13 7.79
N MET A 64 -10.21 -9.33 7.24
CA MET A 64 -10.92 -9.75 6.02
C MET A 64 -12.44 -9.76 6.24
N ALA A 65 -12.91 -10.24 7.39
CA ALA A 65 -14.34 -10.25 7.73
C ALA A 65 -14.91 -8.82 7.83
N MET A 66 -14.18 -7.91 8.48
CA MET A 66 -14.53 -6.50 8.56
C MET A 66 -14.65 -5.88 7.15
N VAL A 67 -13.64 -6.08 6.30
CA VAL A 67 -13.62 -5.56 4.92
C VAL A 67 -14.75 -6.14 4.07
N ALA A 68 -15.08 -7.43 4.26
CA ALA A 68 -16.21 -8.07 3.59
C ALA A 68 -17.57 -7.44 3.97
N GLY A 69 -17.69 -6.91 5.19
CA GLY A 69 -18.87 -6.19 5.69
C GLY A 69 -18.95 -4.72 5.27
N MET A 70 -17.85 -4.09 4.83
CA MET A 70 -17.83 -2.67 4.51
C MET A 70 -18.60 -2.32 3.22
N PRO A 71 -19.30 -1.17 3.15
CA PRO A 71 -19.92 -0.71 1.92
C PRO A 71 -18.92 -0.57 0.76
N SER A 72 -19.31 -1.00 -0.44
CA SER A 72 -18.46 -0.88 -1.66
C SER A 72 -18.04 0.56 -1.94
N THR A 73 -18.86 1.55 -1.56
CA THR A 73 -18.54 2.98 -1.68
C THR A 73 -17.37 3.39 -0.80
N ALA A 74 -17.32 2.90 0.44
CA ALA A 74 -16.22 3.16 1.38
C ALA A 74 -14.91 2.55 0.87
N LEU A 75 -14.95 1.28 0.44
CA LEU A 75 -13.78 0.61 -0.14
C LEU A 75 -13.30 1.29 -1.43
N SER A 76 -14.22 1.78 -2.26
CA SER A 76 -13.88 2.52 -3.48
C SER A 76 -13.23 3.87 -3.16
N ALA A 77 -13.67 4.56 -2.11
CA ALA A 77 -13.04 5.79 -1.65
C ALA A 77 -11.62 5.54 -1.15
N MET A 78 -11.44 4.52 -0.30
CA MET A 78 -10.13 4.09 0.19
C MET A 78 -9.18 3.69 -0.96
N GLY A 79 -9.66 2.92 -1.93
CA GLY A 79 -8.87 2.54 -3.11
C GLY A 79 -8.45 3.75 -3.96
N ARG A 80 -9.29 4.79 -4.07
CA ARG A 80 -8.92 6.06 -4.73
C ARG A 80 -7.87 6.83 -3.91
N ALA A 81 -7.99 6.85 -2.58
CA ALA A 81 -6.98 7.43 -1.71
C ALA A 81 -5.63 6.73 -1.88
N GLY A 82 -5.61 5.39 -1.90
CA GLY A 82 -4.41 4.59 -2.19
C GLY A 82 -3.80 4.91 -3.56
N ARG A 83 -4.62 5.03 -4.61
CA ARG A 83 -4.12 5.47 -5.93
C ARG A 83 -3.50 6.87 -5.88
N HIS A 84 -4.15 7.81 -5.21
CA HIS A 84 -3.65 9.17 -5.09
C HIS A 84 -2.32 9.21 -4.31
N PHE A 85 -2.25 8.50 -3.19
CA PHE A 85 -1.02 8.30 -2.42
C PHE A 85 0.09 7.72 -3.31
N ALA A 86 -0.19 6.64 -4.03
CA ALA A 86 0.79 6.00 -4.90
C ALA A 86 1.36 6.97 -5.95
N ARG A 87 0.46 7.71 -6.63
CA ARG A 87 0.83 8.68 -7.65
C ARG A 87 1.61 9.88 -7.12
N THR A 88 1.39 10.29 -5.88
CA THR A 88 2.07 11.45 -5.30
C THR A 88 3.42 11.07 -4.73
N GLN A 89 3.51 9.94 -4.04
CA GLN A 89 4.73 9.53 -3.36
C GLN A 89 5.72 8.79 -4.24
N PHE A 90 5.25 7.95 -5.18
CA PHE A 90 6.08 7.05 -5.97
C PHE A 90 6.02 7.36 -7.48
N SER A 91 5.88 8.63 -7.83
CA SER A 91 5.99 9.06 -9.23
C SER A 91 7.44 9.18 -9.67
N GLU A 92 7.68 8.94 -10.97
CA GLU A 92 8.97 9.19 -11.62
C GLU A 92 9.46 10.62 -11.38
N ALA A 93 8.57 11.60 -11.57
CA ALA A 93 8.91 13.02 -11.40
C ALA A 93 9.41 13.32 -9.97
N ARG A 94 8.74 12.78 -8.95
CA ARG A 94 9.17 12.96 -7.57
C ARG A 94 10.47 12.22 -7.29
N TYR A 95 10.59 10.97 -7.70
CA TYR A 95 11.81 10.18 -7.51
C TYR A 95 13.03 10.89 -8.09
N LEU A 96 12.93 11.38 -9.34
CA LEU A 96 14.01 12.11 -9.99
C LEU A 96 14.34 13.41 -9.25
N SER A 97 13.31 14.18 -8.85
CA SER A 97 13.49 15.42 -8.09
C SER A 97 14.23 15.19 -6.77
N ASP A 98 13.78 14.21 -5.97
CA ASP A 98 14.34 13.94 -4.65
C ASP A 98 15.79 13.42 -4.76
N MET A 99 16.05 12.51 -5.71
CA MET A 99 17.39 11.97 -5.95
C MET A 99 18.38 13.01 -6.46
N THR A 100 17.98 13.84 -7.43
CA THR A 100 18.86 14.88 -7.98
C THR A 100 19.14 15.98 -6.96
N ALA A 101 18.15 16.38 -6.18
CA ALA A 101 18.32 17.33 -5.08
C ALA A 101 19.31 16.79 -4.03
N LEU A 102 19.21 15.50 -3.67
CA LEU A 102 20.13 14.87 -2.74
C LEU A 102 21.57 14.89 -3.28
N TYR A 103 21.81 14.44 -4.51
CA TYR A 103 23.15 14.44 -5.10
C TYR A 103 23.73 15.86 -5.23
N ALA A 104 22.91 16.83 -5.64
CA ALA A 104 23.31 18.23 -5.69
C ALA A 104 23.71 18.76 -4.31
N SER A 105 22.99 18.36 -3.24
CA SER A 105 23.32 18.76 -1.85
C SER A 105 24.66 18.19 -1.37
N LEU A 106 25.13 17.10 -1.97
CA LEU A 106 26.42 16.47 -1.68
C LEU A 106 27.55 17.00 -2.59
N GLY A 107 27.28 17.99 -3.44
CA GLY A 107 28.27 18.61 -4.34
C GLY A 107 28.54 17.83 -5.62
N VAL A 108 27.74 16.80 -5.92
CA VAL A 108 27.78 16.11 -7.21
C VAL A 108 27.04 17.02 -8.22
N LYS A 109 27.76 17.45 -9.26
CA LYS A 109 27.21 18.24 -10.37
C LYS A 109 26.58 17.33 -11.42
#